data_AF-A0A973WNZ7-F1
#
_entry.id   AF-A0A973WNZ7-F1
#
_cell.length_a   1.000
_cell.length_b   1.000
_cell.length_c   1.000
_cell.angle_alpha   90.00
_cell.angle_beta   90.00
_cell.angle_gamma   90.00
#
_symmetry.space_group_name_H-M   'P 1'
#
loop_
_entity.id
_entity.type
_entity.pdbx_description
1 polymer ?
#
loop_
_entity_poly.entity_id
_entity_poly.type
_entity_poly.pdbx_seq_one_letter_code
_entity_poly.pdbx_strand_id
1 'polypeptide(L)'
;MTMVKTVPAYSMFVEAPEALCSPLQWFRDQHLAPNEHLFDWGAALHFSSFGQLHHNSDGSIDSERSPVVTVHIPQVRRGVLWTVGEVRFCSVPLSQFPELERLRRSFLRWFEKCPLIYDHHPAGVHQFDYYLEGSAQNWGPIRAFPSGLVALKNGQYFISRLETNGSLEKLCRTLALRGVVCTDRD
;
A
#
# COMPACT_ATOMS: atom_id res chain seq x y z
N MET A 1 9.14 28.81 13.62
CA MET A 1 8.48 28.52 12.33
C MET A 1 8.54 27.01 12.14
N THR A 2 7.51 26.30 12.62
CA THR A 2 7.48 24.84 12.63
C THR A 2 7.25 24.37 11.20
N MET A 3 8.26 23.74 10.57
CA MET A 3 8.06 23.11 9.26
C MET A 3 6.98 22.04 9.42
N VAL A 4 5.82 22.25 8.81
CA VAL A 4 4.82 21.20 8.63
C VAL A 4 5.49 20.17 7.74
N LYS A 5 5.92 19.05 8.33
CA LYS A 5 6.55 17.96 7.61
C LYS A 5 5.49 17.42 6.64
N THR A 6 5.64 17.73 5.36
CA THR A 6 4.71 17.29 4.33
C THR A 6 4.91 15.78 4.19
N VAL A 7 3.91 15.00 4.56
CA VAL A 7 3.98 13.54 4.48
C VAL A 7 3.78 13.14 3.01
N PRO A 8 4.53 12.15 2.49
CA PRO A 8 4.33 11.63 1.14
C PRO A 8 2.87 11.25 0.90
N ALA A 9 2.36 11.49 -0.31
CA ALA A 9 1.01 11.07 -0.68
C ALA A 9 0.99 9.55 -0.85
N TYR A 10 0.12 8.86 -0.11
CA TYR A 10 -0.03 7.41 -0.18
C TYR A 10 -1.47 6.97 -0.42
N SER A 11 -1.64 5.74 -0.88
CA SER A 11 -2.92 5.10 -1.09
C SER A 11 -2.83 3.64 -0.68
N MET A 12 -3.74 3.19 0.19
CA MET A 12 -3.75 1.82 0.70
C MET A 12 -4.82 1.00 0.02
N PHE A 13 -4.50 -0.26 -0.23
CA PHE A 13 -5.40 -1.18 -0.90
C PHE A 13 -5.33 -2.59 -0.34
N VAL A 14 -6.37 -3.37 -0.58
CA VAL A 14 -6.36 -4.82 -0.38
C VAL A 14 -6.46 -5.53 -1.72
N GLU A 15 -5.65 -6.57 -1.88
CA GLU A 15 -5.59 -7.44 -3.03
C GLU A 15 -5.03 -8.80 -2.59
N ALA A 16 -5.33 -9.87 -3.35
CA ALA A 16 -4.75 -11.17 -3.06
C ALA A 16 -3.22 -11.18 -3.34
N PRO A 17 -2.39 -11.82 -2.50
CA PRO A 17 -0.93 -11.87 -2.65
C PRO A 17 -0.35 -12.62 -3.87
N GLU A 18 -1.09 -12.85 -4.96
CA GLU A 18 -0.61 -13.70 -6.08
C GLU A 18 -0.66 -13.05 -7.49
N ALA A 19 0.39 -13.40 -8.25
CA ALA A 19 0.74 -13.16 -9.65
C ALA A 19 0.80 -11.73 -10.20
N LEU A 20 -0.21 -10.86 -9.99
CA LEU A 20 -0.25 -9.54 -10.62
C LEU A 20 -0.90 -8.50 -9.71
N CYS A 21 -0.07 -7.69 -9.05
CA CYS A 21 -0.53 -6.54 -8.26
C CYS A 21 -1.12 -5.47 -9.20
N SER A 22 -2.40 -5.14 -9.02
CA SER A 22 -3.15 -4.24 -9.91
C SER A 22 -2.52 -2.84 -10.00
N PRO A 23 -2.11 -2.18 -8.90
CA PRO A 23 -1.38 -0.92 -8.98
C PRO A 23 -0.07 -1.00 -9.75
N LEU A 24 0.69 -2.08 -9.58
CA LEU A 24 1.96 -2.25 -10.27
C LEU A 24 1.74 -2.41 -11.78
N GLN A 25 0.74 -3.22 -12.17
CA GLN A 25 0.36 -3.36 -13.56
C GLN A 25 -0.13 -2.04 -14.15
N TRP A 26 -0.92 -1.27 -13.39
CA TRP A 26 -1.38 0.05 -13.83
C TRP A 26 -0.22 0.98 -14.18
N PHE A 27 0.85 1.01 -13.38
CA PHE A 27 2.03 1.82 -13.70
C PHE A 27 2.78 1.32 -14.94
N ARG A 28 2.86 0.01 -15.14
CA ARG A 28 3.51 -0.60 -16.33
C ARG A 28 2.75 -0.32 -17.62
N ASP A 29 1.43 -0.17 -17.54
CA ASP A 29 0.56 0.11 -18.69
C ASP A 29 0.55 1.59 -19.11
N GLN A 30 1.25 2.47 -18.37
CA GLN A 30 1.35 3.88 -18.75
C GLN A 30 2.24 4.04 -19.98
N HIS A 31 1.96 5.06 -20.80
CA HIS A 31 2.74 5.37 -22.00
C HIS A 31 4.25 5.58 -21.74
N LEU A 32 4.61 5.96 -20.52
CA LEU A 32 5.99 6.09 -20.09
C LEU A 32 6.34 4.88 -19.24
N ALA A 33 7.15 3.97 -19.81
CA ALA A 33 7.65 2.82 -19.08
C ALA A 33 8.58 3.29 -17.94
N PRO A 34 8.29 2.94 -16.67
CA PRO A 34 9.20 3.24 -15.58
C PRO A 34 10.48 2.40 -15.67
N ASN A 35 11.58 2.95 -15.21
CA ASN A 35 12.70 2.15 -14.74
C ASN A 35 12.26 1.47 -13.45
N GLU A 36 11.94 0.19 -13.53
CA GLU A 36 11.44 -0.61 -12.42
C GLU A 36 12.58 -1.33 -11.72
N HIS A 37 12.59 -1.24 -10.38
CA HIS A 37 13.46 -2.05 -9.53
C HIS A 37 12.60 -2.88 -8.58
N LEU A 38 12.73 -4.21 -8.68
CA LEU A 38 11.96 -5.18 -7.92
C LEU A 38 12.62 -5.49 -6.58
N PHE A 39 11.77 -5.70 -5.57
CA PHE A 39 12.13 -6.11 -4.22
C PHE A 39 11.22 -7.24 -3.75
N ASP A 40 11.58 -7.86 -2.63
CA ASP A 40 10.72 -8.84 -1.95
C ASP A 40 9.38 -8.25 -1.48
N TRP A 41 9.36 -6.95 -1.13
CA TRP A 41 8.18 -6.21 -0.71
C TRP A 41 7.35 -5.61 -1.86
N GLY A 42 7.85 -5.64 -3.10
CA GLY A 42 7.18 -5.02 -4.26
C GLY A 42 8.15 -4.35 -5.22
N ALA A 43 7.96 -3.07 -5.52
CA ALA A 43 8.77 -2.35 -6.50
C ALA A 43 8.98 -0.87 -6.20
N ALA A 44 10.11 -0.33 -6.64
CA ALA A 44 10.33 1.10 -6.82
C ALA A 44 10.34 1.44 -8.32
N LEU A 45 9.67 2.51 -8.69
CA LEU A 45 9.47 2.96 -10.06
C LEU A 45 10.02 4.37 -10.22
N HIS A 46 10.99 4.52 -11.13
CA HIS A 46 11.55 5.82 -11.50
C HIS A 46 11.17 6.15 -12.95
N PHE A 47 10.62 7.34 -13.15
CA PHE A 47 10.32 7.86 -14.49
C PHE A 47 11.39 8.87 -14.88
N SER A 48 12.34 8.46 -15.74
CA SER A 48 13.50 9.29 -16.12
C SER A 48 13.10 10.64 -16.71
N SER A 49 11.97 10.69 -17.43
CA SER A 49 11.41 11.93 -17.99
C SER A 49 10.87 12.91 -16.93
N PHE A 50 10.67 12.47 -15.69
CA PHE A 50 10.11 13.30 -14.62
C PHE A 50 11.18 13.97 -13.75
N GLY A 51 12.46 13.63 -13.96
CA GLY A 51 13.59 14.21 -13.24
C GLY A 51 14.69 13.20 -12.91
N GLN A 52 15.80 13.73 -12.41
CA GLN A 52 16.98 12.95 -12.06
C GLN A 52 16.79 12.18 -10.74
N LEU A 53 17.49 11.06 -10.60
CA LEU A 53 17.67 10.39 -9.31
C LEU A 53 18.73 11.13 -8.51
N HIS A 54 18.38 11.50 -7.29
CA HIS A 54 19.29 11.97 -6.28
C HIS A 54 19.71 10.81 -5.38
N HIS A 55 20.95 10.85 -4.90
CA HIS A 55 21.49 9.83 -4.01
C HIS A 55 21.95 10.48 -2.71
N ASN A 56 21.78 9.75 -1.61
CA ASN A 56 22.35 10.06 -0.31
C ASN A 56 23.87 9.83 -0.34
N SER A 57 24.57 10.25 0.72
CA SER A 57 26.03 10.09 0.82
C SER A 57 26.49 8.63 0.88
N ASP A 58 25.60 7.70 1.25
CA ASP A 58 25.85 6.26 1.25
C ASP A 58 25.55 5.58 -0.10
N GLY A 59 25.14 6.35 -1.11
CA GLY A 59 24.79 5.87 -2.44
C GLY A 59 23.36 5.35 -2.58
N SER A 60 22.55 5.33 -1.51
CA SER A 60 21.12 4.99 -1.61
C SER A 60 20.33 6.11 -2.31
N ILE A 61 19.18 5.78 -2.92
CA ILE A 61 18.33 6.78 -3.58
C ILE A 61 17.69 7.69 -2.51
N ASP A 62 17.85 9.00 -2.68
CA ASP A 62 17.10 10.01 -1.94
C ASP A 62 15.69 10.10 -2.53
N SER A 63 14.76 9.34 -1.94
CA SER A 63 13.38 9.25 -2.43
C SER A 63 12.57 10.53 -2.28
N GLU A 64 12.96 11.44 -1.37
CA GLU A 64 12.27 12.72 -1.17
C GLU A 64 12.64 13.71 -2.28
N ARG A 65 13.86 13.64 -2.78
CA ARG A 65 14.38 14.50 -3.85
C ARG A 65 14.31 13.88 -5.23
N SER A 66 13.86 12.64 -5.36
CA SER A 66 13.79 11.92 -6.64
C SER A 66 12.33 11.65 -7.05
N PRO A 67 12.00 11.63 -8.36
CA PRO A 67 10.66 11.31 -8.85
C PRO A 67 10.41 9.80 -8.80
N VAL A 68 10.25 9.27 -7.59
CA VAL A 68 10.10 7.83 -7.32
C VAL A 68 8.71 7.54 -6.79
N VAL A 69 8.13 6.46 -7.30
CA VAL A 69 6.93 5.83 -6.75
C VAL A 69 7.32 4.49 -6.16
N THR A 70 6.82 4.15 -4.98
CA THR A 70 6.96 2.80 -4.42
C THR A 70 5.60 2.12 -4.39
N VAL A 71 5.59 0.83 -4.73
CA VAL A 71 4.42 -0.05 -4.65
C VAL A 71 4.79 -1.20 -3.74
N HIS A 72 4.23 -1.22 -2.53
CA HIS A 72 4.28 -2.37 -1.64
C HIS A 72 3.10 -3.28 -1.98
N ILE A 73 3.40 -4.54 -2.30
CA ILE A 73 2.37 -5.51 -2.65
C ILE A 73 1.82 -6.18 -1.38
N PRO A 74 0.53 -6.58 -1.34
CA PRO A 74 0.02 -7.44 -0.29
C PRO A 74 0.84 -8.72 -0.15
N GLN A 75 1.16 -9.09 1.08
CA GLN A 75 1.94 -10.29 1.41
C GLN A 75 1.19 -11.15 2.42
N VAL A 76 1.32 -12.47 2.29
CA VAL A 76 0.90 -13.39 3.35
C VAL A 76 1.90 -13.28 4.51
N ARG A 77 1.40 -12.95 5.71
CA ARG A 77 2.20 -12.94 6.95
C ARG A 77 2.04 -14.22 7.74
N ARG A 78 0.80 -14.64 8.01
CA ARG A 78 0.48 -15.86 8.76
C ARG A 78 -0.87 -16.45 8.32
N GLY A 79 -0.85 -17.37 7.36
CA GLY A 79 -2.05 -18.03 6.84
C GLY A 79 -3.09 -17.03 6.36
N VAL A 80 -4.14 -16.83 7.17
CA VAL A 80 -5.25 -15.89 6.94
C VAL A 80 -4.89 -14.41 7.13
N LEU A 81 -3.74 -14.09 7.73
CA LEU A 81 -3.28 -12.72 7.95
C LEU A 81 -2.43 -12.22 6.77
N TRP A 82 -2.97 -11.27 6.01
CA TRP A 82 -2.33 -10.66 4.85
C TRP A 82 -2.05 -9.17 5.08
N THR A 83 -1.03 -8.60 4.46
CA THR A 83 -0.79 -7.16 4.55
C THR A 83 -1.66 -6.38 3.58
N VAL A 84 -2.05 -5.16 3.96
CA VAL A 84 -2.48 -4.16 2.98
C VAL A 84 -1.32 -3.84 2.03
N GLY A 85 -1.65 -3.56 0.78
CA GLY A 85 -0.76 -2.97 -0.20
C GLY A 85 -0.75 -1.45 -0.08
N GLU A 86 0.29 -0.83 -0.63
CA GLU A 86 0.49 0.61 -0.51
C GLU A 86 1.19 1.18 -1.74
N VAL A 87 0.65 2.26 -2.29
CA VAL A 87 1.34 3.08 -3.29
C VAL A 87 1.77 4.38 -2.63
N ARG A 88 3.06 4.75 -2.73
CA ARG A 88 3.57 6.04 -2.26
C ARG A 88 4.23 6.82 -3.38
N PHE A 89 3.88 8.09 -3.50
CA PHE A 89 4.60 9.08 -4.28
C PHE A 89 5.61 9.76 -3.36
N CYS A 90 6.88 9.36 -3.47
CA CYS A 90 7.89 9.61 -2.43
C CYS A 90 8.41 11.05 -2.41
N SER A 91 8.32 11.79 -3.51
CA SER A 91 8.90 13.12 -3.63
C SER A 91 8.20 14.15 -2.76
N VAL A 92 8.97 14.97 -2.03
CA VAL A 92 8.44 16.00 -1.13
C VAL A 92 9.18 17.33 -1.30
N PRO A 93 8.49 18.44 -1.61
CA PRO A 93 7.08 18.51 -1.98
C PRO A 93 6.84 18.02 -3.40
N LEU A 94 5.77 17.26 -3.61
CA LEU A 94 5.42 16.70 -4.91
C LEU A 94 5.18 17.75 -6.01
N SER A 95 4.86 19.00 -5.62
CA SER A 95 4.69 20.13 -6.53
C SER A 95 5.96 20.49 -7.31
N GLN A 96 7.15 20.07 -6.86
CA GLN A 96 8.40 20.23 -7.62
C GLN A 96 8.53 19.28 -8.80
N PHE A 97 7.65 18.28 -8.89
CA PHE A 97 7.62 17.27 -9.95
C PHE A 97 6.25 17.26 -10.65
N PRO A 98 5.94 18.24 -11.51
CA PRO A 98 4.59 18.41 -12.08
C PRO A 98 4.07 17.19 -12.84
N GLU A 99 4.94 16.49 -13.58
CA GLU A 99 4.54 15.29 -14.32
C GLU A 99 4.27 14.10 -13.38
N LEU A 100 5.01 14.00 -12.27
CA LEU A 100 4.73 12.99 -11.25
C LEU A 100 3.41 13.30 -10.51
N GLU A 101 3.12 14.57 -10.23
CA GLU A 101 1.82 15.00 -9.69
C GLU A 101 0.67 14.71 -10.66
N ARG A 102 0.90 14.88 -11.98
CA ARG A 102 -0.08 14.51 -13.02
C ARG A 102 -0.32 13.01 -13.05
N LEU A 103 0.74 12.21 -12.97
CA LEU A 103 0.66 10.76 -12.87
C LEU A 103 -0.12 10.35 -11.61
N ARG A 104 0.17 10.97 -10.45
CA ARG A 104 -0.57 10.73 -9.20
C ARG A 104 -2.06 10.99 -9.36
N ARG A 105 -2.45 12.12 -9.95
CA ARG A 105 -3.87 12.43 -10.18
C ARG A 105 -4.53 11.42 -11.12
N SER A 106 -3.80 10.95 -12.13
CA SER A 106 -4.30 9.89 -13.02
C SER A 106 -4.52 8.58 -12.26
N PHE A 107 -3.53 8.19 -11.44
CA PHE A 107 -3.61 7.02 -10.58
C PHE A 107 -4.81 7.10 -9.64
N LEU A 108 -4.99 8.23 -8.94
CA LEU A 108 -6.10 8.40 -8.00
C LEU A 108 -7.46 8.29 -8.69
N ARG A 109 -7.66 8.91 -9.86
CA ARG A 109 -8.92 8.78 -10.61
C ARG A 109 -9.21 7.34 -11.03
N TRP A 110 -8.18 6.56 -11.34
CA TRP A 110 -8.35 5.14 -11.62
C TRP A 110 -8.65 4.35 -10.33
N PHE A 111 -7.89 4.61 -9.27
CA PHE A 111 -7.97 3.94 -7.99
C PHE A 111 -9.31 4.18 -7.26
N GLU A 112 -9.87 5.39 -7.38
CA GLU A 112 -11.15 5.77 -6.78
C GLU A 112 -12.36 4.98 -7.33
N LYS A 113 -12.20 4.32 -8.48
CA LYS A 113 -13.21 3.39 -9.02
C LYS A 113 -13.30 2.09 -8.21
N CYS A 114 -12.28 1.74 -7.44
CA CYS A 114 -12.30 0.58 -6.57
C CYS A 114 -13.17 0.84 -5.33
N PRO A 115 -13.96 -0.14 -4.87
CA PRO A 115 -14.80 0.03 -3.68
C PRO A 115 -14.01 0.48 -2.45
N LEU A 116 -14.52 1.51 -1.77
CA LEU A 116 -14.02 1.94 -0.46
C LEU A 116 -14.54 0.96 0.59
N ILE A 117 -13.63 0.24 1.25
CA ILE A 117 -13.98 -0.80 2.24
C ILE A 117 -13.82 -0.32 3.68
N TYR A 118 -13.02 0.74 3.88
CA TYR A 118 -12.76 1.34 5.18
C TYR A 118 -12.47 2.83 5.04
N ASP A 119 -13.02 3.61 5.95
CA ASP A 119 -12.64 5.00 6.20
C ASP A 119 -12.82 5.29 7.69
N HIS A 120 -12.01 6.19 8.24
CA HIS A 120 -12.05 6.57 9.66
C HIS A 120 -13.27 7.43 10.02
N HIS A 121 -14.05 7.87 9.04
CA HIS A 121 -15.21 8.73 9.26
C HIS A 121 -16.36 7.93 9.90
N PRO A 122 -16.90 8.37 11.07
CA PRO A 122 -17.87 7.60 11.86
C PRO A 122 -19.26 7.44 11.24
N ALA A 123 -19.50 8.04 10.07
CA ALA A 123 -20.80 8.03 9.39
C ALA A 123 -21.01 6.80 8.47
N GLY A 124 -19.98 5.96 8.27
CA GLY A 124 -20.05 4.79 7.40
C GLY A 124 -20.27 3.49 8.17
N VAL A 125 -21.23 2.66 7.72
CA VAL A 125 -21.22 1.23 8.06
C VAL A 125 -20.27 0.54 7.10
N HIS A 126 -19.10 0.18 7.57
CA HIS A 126 -18.08 -0.48 6.77
C HIS A 126 -18.16 -2.00 6.98
N GLN A 127 -18.80 -2.68 6.02
CA GLN A 127 -19.06 -4.13 6.06
C GLN A 127 -17.82 -4.99 6.33
N PHE A 128 -16.63 -4.48 6.01
CA PHE A 128 -15.37 -5.21 6.09
C PHE A 128 -14.48 -4.81 7.27
N ASP A 129 -14.93 -3.91 8.16
CA ASP A 129 -14.14 -3.47 9.33
C ASP A 129 -13.64 -4.63 10.17
N TYR A 130 -14.48 -5.65 10.32
CA TYR A 130 -14.19 -6.86 11.07
C TYR A 130 -12.94 -7.61 10.56
N TYR A 131 -12.61 -7.47 9.28
CA TYR A 131 -11.47 -8.13 8.65
C TYR A 131 -10.23 -7.24 8.58
N LEU A 132 -10.29 -6.02 9.10
CA LEU A 132 -9.16 -5.10 9.16
C LEU A 132 -8.66 -5.04 10.59
N GLU A 133 -7.47 -5.58 10.84
CA GLU A 133 -6.95 -5.78 12.19
C GLU A 133 -5.60 -5.08 12.38
N GLY A 134 -5.17 -5.00 13.64
CA GLY A 134 -3.92 -4.33 14.02
C GLY A 134 -3.96 -2.84 13.67
N SER A 135 -2.89 -2.33 13.07
CA SER A 135 -2.75 -0.91 12.74
C SER A 135 -3.18 -0.55 11.33
N ALA A 136 -3.77 -1.46 10.53
CA ALA A 136 -4.18 -1.16 9.15
C ALA A 136 -5.11 0.06 9.07
N GLN A 137 -6.06 0.13 9.99
CA GLN A 137 -7.06 1.20 10.10
C GLN A 137 -6.47 2.57 10.49
N ASN A 138 -5.26 2.62 11.06
CA ASN A 138 -4.68 3.87 11.59
C ASN A 138 -4.12 4.80 10.50
N TRP A 139 -4.02 4.32 9.26
CA TRP A 139 -3.36 5.02 8.16
C TRP A 139 -4.36 5.67 7.19
N GLY A 140 -5.67 5.52 7.41
CA GLY A 140 -6.70 6.20 6.60
C GLY A 140 -7.45 5.28 5.62
N PRO A 141 -8.03 5.83 4.54
CA PRO A 141 -8.94 5.10 3.67
C PRO A 141 -8.29 3.89 2.98
N ILE A 142 -9.00 2.77 2.96
CA ILE A 142 -8.57 1.53 2.28
C ILE A 142 -9.60 1.17 1.22
N ARG A 143 -9.12 0.90 0.00
CA ARG A 143 -9.95 0.41 -1.11
C ARG A 143 -9.62 -1.03 -1.46
N ALA A 144 -10.55 -1.74 -2.07
CA ALA A 144 -10.36 -3.13 -2.44
C ALA A 144 -10.38 -3.33 -3.95
N PHE A 145 -9.37 -4.03 -4.46
CA PHE A 145 -9.42 -4.62 -5.79
C PHE A 145 -10.32 -5.87 -5.78
N PRO A 146 -10.76 -6.36 -6.96
CA PRO A 146 -11.65 -7.53 -7.03
C PRO A 146 -11.15 -8.75 -6.25
N SER A 147 -9.86 -9.09 -6.35
CA SER A 147 -9.29 -10.23 -5.61
C SER A 147 -9.22 -9.97 -4.11
N GLY A 148 -9.02 -8.71 -3.68
CA GLY A 148 -9.09 -8.32 -2.27
C GLY A 148 -10.51 -8.46 -1.69
N LEU A 149 -11.54 -8.09 -2.45
CA LEU A 149 -12.94 -8.31 -2.05
C LEU A 149 -13.28 -9.79 -1.92
N VAL A 150 -12.78 -10.63 -2.84
CA VAL A 150 -12.94 -12.08 -2.76
C VAL A 150 -12.24 -12.62 -1.51
N ALA A 151 -11.02 -12.16 -1.23
CA ALA A 151 -10.27 -12.55 -0.04
C ALA A 151 -11.01 -12.20 1.26
N LEU A 152 -11.52 -10.97 1.37
CA LEU A 152 -12.33 -10.54 2.52
C LEU A 152 -13.57 -11.42 2.71
N LYS A 153 -14.30 -11.72 1.63
CA LYS A 153 -15.47 -12.61 1.67
C LYS A 153 -15.12 -14.05 2.06
N ASN A 154 -13.89 -14.48 1.76
CA ASN A 154 -13.38 -15.81 2.12
C ASN A 154 -12.75 -15.85 3.52
N GLY A 155 -12.85 -14.76 4.30
CA GLY A 155 -12.41 -14.73 5.69
C GLY A 155 -10.96 -14.32 5.90
N GLN A 156 -10.30 -13.74 4.88
CA GLN A 156 -8.94 -13.22 5.05
C GLN A 156 -8.94 -11.88 5.77
N TYR A 157 -7.97 -11.75 6.67
CA TYR A 157 -7.75 -10.57 7.48
C TYR A 157 -6.61 -9.75 6.91
N PHE A 158 -6.78 -8.43 6.86
CA PHE A 158 -5.76 -7.50 6.42
C PHE A 158 -5.20 -6.70 7.57
N ILE A 159 -3.87 -6.60 7.61
CA ILE A 159 -3.09 -5.92 8.63
C ILE A 159 -2.12 -4.93 7.98
N SER A 160 -1.55 -4.03 8.78
CA SER A 160 -0.48 -3.17 8.29
C SER A 160 0.78 -3.98 7.98
N ARG A 161 1.54 -3.55 6.96
CA ARG A 161 2.88 -4.09 6.71
C ARG A 161 3.86 -3.84 7.87
N LEU A 162 3.55 -2.88 8.74
CA LEU A 162 4.39 -2.48 9.86
C LEU A 162 4.09 -3.27 11.15
N GLU A 163 3.22 -4.29 11.09
CA GLU A 163 2.97 -5.15 12.24
C GLU A 163 4.24 -5.92 12.65
N THR A 164 4.56 -5.83 13.93
CA THR A 164 5.68 -6.56 14.52
C THR A 164 5.29 -7.99 14.87
N ASN A 165 6.26 -8.90 15.00
CA ASN A 165 5.98 -10.29 15.38
C ASN A 165 5.23 -10.39 16.72
N GLY A 166 5.56 -9.55 17.71
CA GLY A 166 4.84 -9.51 18.99
C GLY A 166 3.38 -9.06 18.84
N SER A 167 3.13 -8.06 17.98
CA SER A 167 1.75 -7.64 17.65
C SER A 167 0.97 -8.75 16.96
N LEU A 168 1.60 -9.46 16.03
CA LEU A 168 0.98 -10.58 15.30
C LEU A 168 0.61 -11.73 16.22
N GLU A 169 1.48 -12.12 17.16
CA GLU A 169 1.17 -13.16 18.13
C GLU A 169 -0.03 -12.80 19.00
N LYS A 170 -0.10 -11.56 19.49
CA LYS A 170 -1.24 -11.07 20.27
C LYS A 170 -2.54 -11.07 19.45
N LEU A 171 -2.46 -10.64 18.19
CA LEU A 171 -3.59 -10.66 17.27
C LEU A 171 -4.07 -12.10 17.04
N CYS A 172 -3.17 -13.02 16.75
CA CYS A 172 -3.52 -14.42 16.51
C CYS A 172 -4.15 -15.10 17.73
N ARG A 173 -3.69 -14.78 18.96
CA ARG A 173 -4.37 -15.24 20.18
C ARG A 173 -5.80 -14.70 20.28
N THR A 174 -6.01 -13.44 19.93
CA THR A 174 -7.35 -12.81 19.92
C THR A 174 -8.25 -13.47 18.87
N LEU A 175 -7.72 -13.72 17.67
CA LEU A 175 -8.44 -14.38 16.58
C LEU A 175 -8.76 -15.85 16.89
N ALA A 176 -7.89 -16.55 17.62
CA ALA A 176 -8.15 -17.92 18.08
C ALA A 176 -9.39 -18.01 18.99
N LEU A 177 -9.68 -16.98 19.80
CA LEU A 177 -10.92 -16.89 20.59
C LEU A 177 -12.17 -16.82 19.71
N ARG A 178 -12.01 -16.47 18.43
CA ARG A 178 -13.07 -16.40 17.41
C ARG A 178 -13.06 -17.64 16.49
N GLY A 179 -12.24 -18.65 16.78
CA GLY A 179 -12.11 -19.87 15.99
C GLY A 179 -11.21 -19.73 14.75
N VAL A 180 -10.47 -18.63 14.62
CA VAL A 180 -9.58 -18.38 13.47
C VAL A 180 -8.16 -18.81 13.80
N VAL A 181 -7.56 -19.64 12.93
CA VAL A 181 -6.21 -20.17 13.11
C VAL A 181 -5.23 -19.40 12.23
N CYS A 182 -4.27 -18.72 12.86
CA CYS A 182 -3.09 -18.22 12.17
C CYS A 182 -2.06 -19.36 12.05
N THR A 183 -1.82 -19.86 10.84
CA THR A 183 -0.67 -20.73 10.59
C THR A 183 0.53 -19.87 10.22
N ASP A 184 1.72 -20.24 10.69
CA ASP A 184 2.94 -19.67 10.11
C ASP A 184 3.05 -20.12 8.65
N ARG A 185 3.80 -19.36 7.86
CA ARG A 185 4.01 -19.67 6.45
C ARG A 185 4.99 -20.85 6.36
N ASP A 186 4.55 -21.95 5.75
CA ASP A 186 5.43 -23.09 5.39
C ASP A 186 6.54 -22.66 4.42
#